data_AF-A0A1L7W915-F1
#
_entry.id   AF-A0A1L7W915-F1
#
_cell.length_a   1.000
_cell.length_b   1.000
_cell.length_c   1.000
_cell.angle_alpha   90.00
_cell.angle_beta   90.00
_cell.angle_gamma   90.00
#
_symmetry.space_group_name_H-M   'P 1'
#
loop_
_entity.id
_entity.type
_entity.pdbx_description
1 polymer ?
#
loop_
_entity_poly.entity_id
_entity_poly.type
_entity_poly.pdbx_seq_one_letter_code
_entity_poly.pdbx_strand_id
1 'polypeptide(L)'
;MTSLLEPAPFQIPGAAGQKAKQSSLFSELTADQRREILKQRATGVVGVPALHFNTVKYRRGPSQQAKDNFRKRMLSGLQQHWADPDTKTRFLKLAELVETEGCALFGGLIDVSKFQKLIEDYETIQKKTGSQNFLHSYVNLSDSPSFIKNAQYNDAFVHPLLISLIAYQMGGAIRIIDMRGKNTEPLSANAQDNMLHVDNTPFKDEYKILLVWKQGQVAGPSGQNFTFLPGTHRGNREIHLDACGTPFSTEKHNLFGTQEAIDGLFDFQKQAIGQGPTVIEVEHPEQPLSMLFSAGGLVHHRYRNEYGDARSCMSAAFHLARDNPGALLRESDGGSKPKTLVEFLTGHQDSNSDEAFLFVLLSEAGRVESKLTEIDNATGISKLVPTSGMSLSEEQLHAWRDVVVSAPLASHVKFSYDVFVSEALGLEDEFLIQAIVSAMMYDKHGLLQLILYEDGHEEIRKLCRKRIGEMRQNEIASRLAKYLAGLSQKAFSLQDLPPAAYVRQLAEQVASAGATRLKTLQMVQGEDADMVMLMSLVQMMRDLAEAIVRCERLETYASTSLYLFWAVDYLVPFLQDASKEQASKVAAIFLRNYIGFLLLLEAEHNATIRSA
;
A
#
# COMPACT_ATOMS: atom_id res chain seq x y z
N MET A 1 15.98 8.88 29.25
CA MET A 1 15.19 7.80 29.88
C MET A 1 13.77 8.28 30.10
N THR A 2 13.06 8.46 28.99
CA THR A 2 11.63 8.80 28.92
C THR A 2 11.08 7.79 27.93
N SER A 3 10.21 6.90 28.37
CA SER A 3 9.53 5.92 27.51
C SER A 3 8.78 6.71 26.44
N LEU A 4 9.32 6.73 25.23
CA LEU A 4 8.63 7.22 24.05
C LEU A 4 7.54 6.21 23.76
N LEU A 5 6.37 6.52 24.30
CA LEU A 5 5.03 6.11 23.92
C LEU A 5 5.00 4.83 23.07
N GLU A 6 4.76 3.69 23.73
CA GLU A 6 3.94 2.64 23.13
C GLU A 6 2.75 3.32 22.42
N PRO A 7 2.35 2.91 21.21
CA PRO A 7 1.13 3.43 20.61
C PRO A 7 0.04 3.25 21.66
N ALA A 8 -0.44 4.37 22.21
CA ALA A 8 -1.38 4.30 23.32
C ALA A 8 -2.53 3.42 22.86
N PRO A 9 -2.90 2.34 23.59
CA PRO A 9 -4.13 1.65 23.30
C PRO A 9 -5.21 2.70 23.14
N PHE A 10 -6.14 2.52 22.20
CA PHE A 10 -7.31 3.38 22.12
C PHE A 10 -8.17 3.07 23.35
N GLN A 11 -7.70 3.54 24.52
CA GLN A 11 -8.27 3.24 25.81
C GLN A 11 -9.68 3.80 25.82
N ILE A 12 -10.65 2.94 26.08
CA ILE A 12 -12.03 3.34 26.34
C ILE A 12 -12.01 4.02 27.73
N PRO A 13 -12.09 5.34 27.84
CA PRO A 13 -11.90 6.00 29.13
C PRO A 13 -13.14 5.73 30.02
N GLY A 14 -13.02 4.94 31.09
CA GLY A 14 -14.04 4.94 32.15
C GLY A 14 -15.19 3.93 32.05
N ALA A 15 -15.03 2.78 31.38
CA ALA A 15 -16.01 1.68 31.49
C ALA A 15 -16.06 1.03 32.90
N ALA A 16 -15.08 1.32 33.76
CA ALA A 16 -14.98 0.79 35.11
C ALA A 16 -16.18 1.22 35.98
N GLY A 17 -17.15 0.31 36.16
CA GLY A 17 -18.30 0.49 37.06
C GLY A 17 -19.67 0.54 36.37
N GLN A 18 -19.74 0.56 35.03
CA GLN A 18 -21.01 0.42 34.31
C GLN A 18 -21.29 -1.06 34.01
N LYS A 19 -22.52 -1.52 34.26
CA LYS A 19 -22.95 -2.87 33.89
C LYS A 19 -23.57 -2.84 32.49
N ALA A 20 -23.04 -3.67 31.61
CA ALA A 20 -23.60 -3.94 30.28
C ALA A 20 -25.10 -4.28 30.38
N LYS A 21 -25.95 -3.55 29.65
CA LYS A 21 -27.40 -3.77 29.60
C LYS A 21 -27.84 -4.71 28.47
N GLN A 22 -26.92 -5.10 27.60
CA GLN A 22 -27.20 -5.90 26.41
C GLN A 22 -26.14 -6.99 26.24
N SER A 23 -26.57 -8.24 26.09
CA SER A 23 -25.67 -9.38 25.85
C SER A 23 -25.60 -9.72 24.36
N SER A 24 -24.46 -10.28 23.95
CA SER A 24 -24.29 -10.97 22.68
C SER A 24 -24.69 -12.43 22.83
N LEU A 25 -25.60 -12.93 21.99
CA LEU A 25 -25.99 -14.34 22.01
C LEU A 25 -24.86 -15.27 21.52
N PHE A 26 -23.77 -14.74 20.96
CA PHE A 26 -22.61 -15.54 20.55
C PHE A 26 -21.83 -16.12 21.74
N SER A 27 -21.93 -15.49 22.92
CA SER A 27 -21.32 -16.00 24.15
C SER A 27 -22.01 -17.27 24.69
N GLU A 28 -23.26 -17.50 24.30
CA GLU A 28 -24.07 -18.66 24.70
C GLU A 28 -23.82 -19.89 23.80
N LEU A 29 -23.14 -19.71 22.66
CA LEU A 29 -22.80 -20.81 21.76
C LEU A 29 -21.73 -21.72 22.37
N THR A 30 -21.75 -22.99 22.01
CA THR A 30 -20.64 -23.91 22.33
C THR A 30 -19.42 -23.57 21.49
N ALA A 31 -18.22 -24.00 21.93
CA ALA A 31 -16.99 -23.79 21.18
C ALA A 31 -17.03 -24.44 19.78
N ASP A 32 -17.64 -25.62 19.66
CA ASP A 32 -17.81 -26.29 18.37
C ASP A 32 -18.75 -25.52 17.44
N GLN A 33 -19.86 -24.97 17.97
CA GLN A 33 -20.76 -24.13 17.19
C GLN A 33 -20.04 -22.88 16.67
N ARG A 34 -19.27 -22.19 17.52
CA ARG A 34 -18.50 -21.00 17.12
C ARG A 34 -17.49 -21.34 16.02
N ARG A 35 -16.68 -22.38 16.20
CA ARG A 35 -15.67 -22.80 15.21
C ARG A 35 -16.29 -23.19 13.87
N GLU A 36 -17.41 -23.89 13.89
CA GLU A 36 -18.10 -24.28 12.65
C GLU A 36 -18.63 -23.05 11.89
N ILE A 37 -19.21 -22.07 12.59
CA ILE A 37 -19.66 -20.81 11.97
C ILE A 37 -18.46 -20.05 11.38
N LEU A 38 -17.37 -19.90 12.14
CA LEU A 38 -16.16 -19.23 11.69
C LEU A 38 -15.59 -19.91 10.43
N LYS A 39 -15.49 -21.25 10.43
CA LYS A 39 -15.02 -22.03 9.29
C LYS A 39 -15.85 -21.79 8.03
N GLN A 40 -17.17 -21.65 8.16
CA GLN A 40 -18.05 -21.33 7.03
C GLN A 40 -17.88 -19.91 6.48
N ARG A 41 -17.10 -19.03 7.14
CA ARG A 41 -16.80 -17.66 6.67
C ARG A 41 -15.42 -17.54 6.02
N ALA A 42 -14.57 -18.54 6.19
CA ALA A 42 -13.24 -18.62 5.59
C ALA A 42 -13.05 -19.96 4.87
N THR A 43 -13.75 -20.14 3.75
CA THR A 43 -13.76 -21.39 2.96
C THR A 43 -12.83 -21.36 1.76
N GLY A 44 -12.12 -20.25 1.52
CA GLY A 44 -11.19 -20.12 0.40
C GLY A 44 -10.02 -21.12 0.49
N VAL A 45 -9.43 -21.43 -0.66
CA VAL A 45 -8.27 -22.34 -0.75
C VAL A 45 -6.98 -21.58 -0.41
N VAL A 46 -6.34 -21.96 0.70
CA VAL A 46 -5.02 -21.45 1.08
C VAL A 46 -3.98 -21.96 0.07
N GLY A 47 -3.43 -21.05 -0.73
CA GLY A 47 -2.34 -21.34 -1.67
C GLY A 47 -1.00 -20.81 -1.16
N VAL A 48 0.10 -21.47 -1.54
CA VAL A 48 1.46 -20.98 -1.26
C VAL A 48 1.90 -20.09 -2.42
N PRO A 49 2.09 -18.78 -2.20
CA PRO A 49 2.50 -17.87 -3.27
C PRO A 49 3.94 -18.12 -3.70
N ALA A 50 4.21 -17.96 -4.99
CA ALA A 50 5.51 -18.19 -5.60
C ALA A 50 5.79 -17.21 -6.74
N LEU A 51 7.05 -17.17 -7.18
CA LEU A 51 7.50 -16.44 -8.37
C LEU A 51 7.84 -17.41 -9.50
N HIS A 52 7.58 -16.99 -10.74
CA HIS A 52 7.77 -17.80 -11.93
C HIS A 52 8.31 -16.96 -13.10
N PHE A 53 9.16 -17.57 -13.93
CA PHE A 53 9.63 -16.95 -15.18
C PHE A 53 8.56 -16.96 -16.28
N ASN A 54 7.73 -18.00 -16.34
CA ASN A 54 6.73 -18.18 -17.39
C ASN A 54 5.58 -17.15 -17.34
N THR A 55 5.36 -16.49 -16.19
CA THR A 55 4.37 -15.43 -16.01
C THR A 55 4.92 -14.02 -16.27
N VAL A 56 6.23 -13.88 -16.53
CA VAL A 56 6.84 -12.57 -16.87
C VAL A 56 6.27 -11.99 -18.16
N LYS A 57 5.87 -12.84 -19.11
CA LYS A 57 5.23 -12.43 -20.37
C LYS A 57 3.93 -11.63 -20.20
N TYR A 58 3.30 -11.69 -19.03
CA TYR A 58 2.08 -10.94 -18.72
C TYR A 58 2.37 -9.52 -18.22
N ARG A 59 3.62 -9.18 -17.90
CA ARG A 59 3.98 -7.78 -17.63
C ARG A 59 3.88 -6.99 -18.93
N ARG A 60 2.95 -6.04 -18.97
CA ARG A 60 2.84 -5.09 -20.08
C ARG A 60 4.02 -4.13 -20.02
N GLY A 61 4.47 -3.73 -21.20
CA GLY A 61 5.58 -2.81 -21.37
C GLY A 61 5.84 -2.59 -22.85
N PRO A 62 6.81 -1.74 -23.21
CA PRO A 62 7.19 -1.53 -24.58
C PRO A 62 7.72 -2.85 -25.15
N SER A 63 7.52 -3.08 -26.45
CA SER A 63 8.24 -4.16 -27.11
C SER A 63 9.74 -3.95 -26.92
N GLN A 64 10.53 -5.04 -26.94
CA GLN A 64 11.99 -4.92 -26.79
C GLN A 64 12.58 -3.90 -27.78
N GLN A 65 12.09 -3.90 -29.02
CA GLN A 65 12.48 -2.93 -30.04
C GLN A 65 12.14 -1.48 -29.66
N ALA A 66 10.94 -1.22 -29.15
CA ALA A 66 10.54 0.12 -28.72
C ALA A 66 11.38 0.60 -27.52
N LYS A 67 11.61 -0.30 -26.55
CA LYS A 67 12.48 -0.07 -25.39
C LYS A 67 13.90 0.28 -25.80
N ASP A 68 14.49 -0.49 -26.72
CA ASP A 68 15.84 -0.25 -27.24
C ASP A 68 15.93 1.06 -28.02
N ASN A 69 14.90 1.40 -28.80
CA ASN A 69 14.83 2.66 -29.53
C ASN A 69 14.77 3.85 -28.57
N PHE A 70 13.92 3.80 -27.54
CA PHE A 70 13.85 4.84 -26.52
C PHE A 70 15.19 5.00 -25.78
N ARG A 71 15.78 3.89 -25.31
CA ARG A 71 17.09 3.87 -24.64
C ARG A 71 18.19 4.52 -25.50
N LYS A 72 18.24 4.18 -26.79
CA LYS A 72 19.22 4.76 -27.74
C LYS A 72 19.03 6.25 -27.92
N ARG A 73 17.79 6.72 -28.04
CA ARG A 73 17.46 8.14 -28.19
C ARG A 73 17.82 8.93 -26.93
N MET A 74 17.41 8.43 -25.77
CA MET A 74 17.71 9.06 -24.48
C MET A 74 19.23 9.13 -24.24
N LEU A 75 19.95 8.02 -24.39
CA LEU A 75 21.41 8.02 -24.19
C LEU A 75 22.14 8.90 -25.19
N SER A 76 21.76 8.87 -26.47
CA SER A 76 22.40 9.73 -27.48
C SER A 76 22.14 11.20 -27.18
N GLY A 77 20.92 11.56 -26.78
CA GLY A 77 20.59 12.93 -26.40
C GLY A 77 21.35 13.40 -25.16
N LEU A 78 21.40 12.59 -24.10
CA LEU A 78 22.14 12.93 -22.88
C LEU A 78 23.64 13.10 -23.18
N GLN A 79 24.21 12.19 -23.98
CA GLN A 79 25.61 12.19 -24.38
C GLN A 79 26.02 13.46 -25.15
N GLN A 80 25.10 14.08 -25.90
CA GLN A 80 25.38 15.35 -26.61
C GLN A 80 25.62 16.53 -25.67
N HIS A 81 25.17 16.43 -24.41
CA HIS A 81 25.25 17.48 -23.40
C HIS A 81 26.26 17.17 -22.28
N TRP A 82 26.81 15.96 -22.24
CA TRP A 82 27.85 15.56 -21.30
C TRP A 82 29.22 16.03 -21.77
N ALA A 83 29.96 16.69 -20.88
CA ALA A 83 31.31 17.16 -21.15
C ALA A 83 32.34 16.02 -21.08
N ASP A 84 32.11 15.03 -20.22
CA ASP A 84 33.02 13.91 -19.98
C ASP A 84 32.58 12.67 -20.79
N PRO A 85 33.44 12.14 -21.67
CA PRO A 85 33.12 10.96 -22.48
C PRO A 85 32.84 9.70 -21.65
N ASP A 86 33.35 9.61 -20.42
CA ASP A 86 33.17 8.45 -19.53
C ASP A 86 31.82 8.49 -18.79
N THR A 87 31.10 9.61 -18.82
CA THR A 87 29.76 9.76 -18.19
C THR A 87 28.78 8.68 -18.65
N LYS A 88 28.82 8.32 -19.93
CA LYS A 88 27.98 7.25 -20.48
C LYS A 88 28.27 5.90 -19.84
N THR A 89 29.55 5.54 -19.71
CA THR A 89 29.98 4.28 -19.12
C THR A 89 29.55 4.20 -17.65
N ARG A 90 29.72 5.30 -16.90
CA ARG A 90 29.27 5.41 -15.50
C ARG A 90 27.76 5.25 -15.36
N PHE A 91 26.99 5.93 -16.21
CA PHE A 91 25.53 5.80 -16.24
C PHE A 91 25.10 4.34 -16.54
N LEU A 92 25.70 3.72 -17.55
CA LEU A 92 25.38 2.33 -17.93
C LEU A 92 25.72 1.34 -16.82
N LYS A 93 26.81 1.54 -16.07
CA LYS A 93 27.15 0.71 -14.91
C LYS A 93 26.10 0.80 -13.80
N LEU A 94 25.57 1.99 -13.53
CA LEU A 94 24.46 2.15 -12.57
C LEU A 94 23.16 1.53 -13.09
N ALA A 95 22.87 1.66 -14.39
CA ALA A 95 21.72 1.01 -14.99
C ALA A 95 21.84 -0.52 -14.90
N GLU A 96 23.02 -1.08 -15.19
CA GLU A 96 23.29 -2.50 -15.04
C GLU A 96 23.08 -2.96 -13.59
N LEU A 97 23.58 -2.21 -12.59
CA LEU A 97 23.35 -2.53 -11.18
C LEU A 97 21.85 -2.63 -10.84
N VAL A 98 21.04 -1.68 -11.29
CA VAL A 98 19.59 -1.70 -11.06
C VAL A 98 18.95 -2.90 -11.77
N GLU A 99 19.40 -3.25 -12.97
CA GLU A 99 18.92 -4.40 -13.73
C GLU A 99 19.32 -5.73 -13.10
N THR A 100 20.53 -5.84 -12.53
CA THR A 100 21.04 -7.08 -11.94
C THR A 100 20.45 -7.34 -10.57
N GLU A 101 20.49 -6.35 -9.68
CA GLU A 101 20.09 -6.48 -8.27
C GLU A 101 18.60 -6.20 -8.06
N GLY A 102 17.98 -5.40 -8.95
CA GLY A 102 16.60 -4.92 -8.80
C GLY A 102 16.47 -3.73 -7.86
N CYS A 103 17.55 -3.30 -7.20
CA CYS A 103 17.61 -2.15 -6.31
C CYS A 103 18.99 -1.48 -6.36
N ALA A 104 19.02 -0.14 -6.24
CA ALA A 104 20.24 0.64 -6.02
C ALA A 104 20.04 1.62 -4.85
N LEU A 105 21.07 1.73 -4.01
CA LEU A 105 21.08 2.57 -2.81
C LEU A 105 21.96 3.79 -3.04
N PHE A 106 21.38 4.97 -2.89
CA PHE A 106 22.08 6.24 -3.00
C PHE A 106 22.03 6.96 -1.66
N GLY A 107 23.19 7.33 -1.14
CA GLY A 107 23.28 8.15 0.05
C GLY A 107 23.79 9.54 -0.26
N GLY A 108 23.33 10.55 0.48
CA GLY A 108 23.81 11.93 0.31
C GLY A 108 23.41 12.61 -1.00
N LEU A 109 22.35 12.14 -1.69
CA LEU A 109 21.90 12.76 -2.96
C LEU A 109 21.50 14.23 -2.82
N ILE A 110 21.01 14.61 -1.63
CA ILE A 110 20.73 16.00 -1.28
C ILE A 110 21.58 16.44 -0.10
N ASP A 111 21.95 17.71 -0.13
CA ASP A 111 22.73 18.34 0.93
C ASP A 111 22.01 18.29 2.29
N VAL A 112 22.79 18.19 3.37
CA VAL A 112 22.31 18.10 4.76
C VAL A 112 21.35 19.22 5.12
N SER A 113 21.64 20.47 4.73
CA SER A 113 20.77 21.61 5.06
C SER A 113 19.42 21.56 4.32
N LYS A 114 19.44 21.09 3.07
CA LYS A 114 18.23 20.86 2.27
C LYS A 114 17.41 19.69 2.83
N PHE A 115 18.08 18.63 3.30
CA PHE A 115 17.44 17.49 3.94
C PHE A 115 16.77 17.89 5.24
N GLN A 116 17.44 18.67 6.08
CA GLN A 116 16.87 19.22 7.31
C GLN A 116 15.58 20.00 7.02
N LYS A 117 15.59 20.86 5.99
CA LYS A 117 14.40 21.61 5.59
C LYS A 117 13.25 20.70 5.11
N LEU A 118 13.57 19.65 4.36
CA LEU A 118 12.60 18.62 3.94
C LEU A 118 11.95 17.96 5.17
N ILE A 119 12.72 17.59 6.20
CA ILE A 119 12.20 17.00 7.44
C ILE A 119 11.23 17.98 8.12
N GLU A 120 11.62 19.24 8.28
CA GLU A 120 10.79 20.25 8.96
C GLU A 120 9.43 20.46 8.28
N ASP A 121 9.44 20.58 6.95
CA ASP A 121 8.22 20.74 6.16
C ASP A 121 7.38 19.46 6.18
N TYR A 122 8.03 18.29 6.12
CA TYR A 122 7.36 17.00 6.22
C TYR A 122 6.67 16.79 7.57
N GLU A 123 7.34 17.10 8.68
CA GLU A 123 6.80 17.01 10.03
C GLU A 123 5.59 17.93 10.22
N THR A 124 5.62 19.11 9.60
CA THR A 124 4.48 20.03 9.59
C THR A 124 3.27 19.42 8.88
N ILE A 125 3.50 18.77 7.73
CA ILE A 125 2.44 18.07 7.00
C ILE A 125 1.92 16.88 7.81
N GLN A 126 2.79 16.03 8.34
CA GLN A 126 2.40 14.88 9.18
C GLN A 126 1.51 15.29 10.36
N LYS A 127 1.87 16.35 11.09
CA LYS A 127 1.06 16.85 12.20
C LYS A 127 -0.34 17.32 11.75
N LYS A 128 -0.44 17.91 10.56
CA LYS A 128 -1.70 18.48 10.04
C LYS A 128 -2.59 17.43 9.38
N THR A 129 -2.00 16.59 8.53
CA THR A 129 -2.73 15.71 7.61
C THR A 129 -2.53 14.21 7.88
N GLY A 130 -1.60 13.84 8.77
CA GLY A 130 -1.32 12.46 9.14
C GLY A 130 -2.54 11.70 9.65
N SER A 131 -2.67 10.44 9.25
CA SER A 131 -3.80 9.59 9.64
C SER A 131 -3.75 9.08 11.09
N GLN A 132 -2.57 9.06 11.72
CA GLN A 132 -2.35 8.53 13.08
C GLN A 132 -2.87 7.09 13.27
N ASN A 133 -2.74 6.23 12.25
CA ASN A 133 -3.10 4.81 12.39
C ASN A 133 -2.04 4.04 13.19
N PHE A 134 -2.45 2.93 13.82
CA PHE A 134 -1.56 2.13 14.68
C PHE A 134 -0.30 1.60 13.95
N LEU A 135 -0.42 1.19 12.69
CA LEU A 135 0.72 0.67 11.91
C LEU A 135 1.69 1.76 11.44
N HIS A 136 1.14 2.94 11.13
CA HIS A 136 1.84 4.10 10.61
C HIS A 136 0.91 5.30 10.50
N SER A 137 1.42 6.49 10.80
CA SER A 137 0.77 7.73 10.38
C SER A 137 1.05 7.97 8.91
N TYR A 138 0.00 8.01 8.09
CA TYR A 138 0.08 8.15 6.64
C TYR A 138 -0.25 9.58 6.19
N VAL A 139 0.45 10.05 5.16
CA VAL A 139 0.16 11.30 4.45
C VAL A 139 0.14 11.02 2.94
N ASN A 140 -0.93 11.45 2.27
CA ASN A 140 -0.98 11.58 0.82
C ASN A 140 -0.34 12.90 0.40
N LEU A 141 0.83 12.86 -0.23
CA LEU A 141 1.59 14.08 -0.55
C LEU A 141 1.01 14.85 -1.74
N SER A 142 0.15 14.23 -2.57
CA SER A 142 -0.54 14.96 -3.64
C SER A 142 -1.49 16.05 -3.13
N ASP A 143 -1.91 15.95 -1.86
CA ASP A 143 -2.69 16.98 -1.16
C ASP A 143 -1.81 18.15 -0.67
N SER A 144 -0.50 18.12 -0.94
CA SER A 144 0.46 19.17 -0.64
C SER A 144 1.34 19.52 -1.86
N PRO A 145 0.76 20.09 -2.95
CA PRO A 145 1.49 20.36 -4.20
C PRO A 145 2.75 21.21 -4.02
N SER A 146 2.72 22.19 -3.12
CA SER A 146 3.85 23.08 -2.82
C SER A 146 5.06 22.31 -2.25
N PHE A 147 4.81 21.25 -1.47
CA PHE A 147 5.86 20.40 -0.93
C PHE A 147 6.56 19.60 -2.05
N ILE A 148 5.78 19.01 -2.95
CA ILE A 148 6.30 18.21 -4.08
C ILE A 148 7.10 19.09 -5.05
N LYS A 149 6.62 20.30 -5.33
CA LYS A 149 7.24 21.25 -6.26
C LYS A 149 8.39 22.05 -5.64
N ASN A 150 8.75 21.83 -4.38
CA ASN A 150 9.78 22.63 -3.71
C ASN A 150 11.18 22.32 -4.24
N ALA A 151 11.71 23.21 -5.08
CA ALA A 151 13.03 23.09 -5.71
C ALA A 151 14.21 23.07 -4.70
N GLN A 152 13.99 23.43 -3.44
CA GLN A 152 15.04 23.37 -2.42
C GLN A 152 15.45 21.93 -2.11
N TYR A 153 14.53 20.97 -2.17
CA TYR A 153 14.78 19.59 -1.73
C TYR A 153 14.10 18.50 -2.56
N ASN A 154 13.33 18.84 -3.60
CA ASN A 154 12.62 17.84 -4.41
C ASN A 154 13.56 16.83 -5.09
N ASP A 155 14.82 17.17 -5.29
CA ASP A 155 15.88 16.24 -5.71
C ASP A 155 15.95 14.96 -4.87
N ALA A 156 15.48 14.97 -3.62
CA ALA A 156 15.40 13.77 -2.80
C ALA A 156 14.58 12.63 -3.45
N PHE A 157 13.65 12.97 -4.35
CA PHE A 157 12.74 12.04 -5.01
C PHE A 157 12.51 12.30 -6.51
N VAL A 158 12.97 13.43 -7.08
CA VAL A 158 12.92 13.73 -8.53
C VAL A 158 14.27 14.11 -9.14
N HIS A 159 15.40 13.75 -8.52
CA HIS A 159 16.72 14.06 -9.11
C HIS A 159 16.84 13.47 -10.53
N PRO A 160 17.30 14.23 -11.55
CA PRO A 160 17.37 13.78 -12.94
C PRO A 160 18.08 12.44 -13.14
N LEU A 161 19.17 12.16 -12.42
CA LEU A 161 19.85 10.86 -12.45
C LEU A 161 18.91 9.69 -12.14
N LEU A 162 18.12 9.77 -11.07
CA LEU A 162 17.18 8.70 -10.68
C LEU A 162 16.09 8.53 -11.74
N ILE A 163 15.57 9.65 -12.25
CA ILE A 163 14.53 9.65 -13.29
C ILE A 163 15.05 9.07 -14.61
N SER A 164 16.28 9.40 -15.01
CA SER A 164 16.94 8.80 -16.17
C SER A 164 17.14 7.30 -16.00
N LEU A 165 17.54 6.83 -14.81
CA LEU A 165 17.70 5.40 -14.53
C LEU A 165 16.36 4.66 -14.65
N ILE A 166 15.30 5.17 -14.03
CA ILE A 166 13.97 4.55 -14.12
C ILE A 166 13.47 4.54 -15.57
N ALA A 167 13.55 5.67 -16.27
CA ALA A 167 13.12 5.76 -17.67
C ALA A 167 13.95 4.85 -18.59
N TYR A 168 15.25 4.70 -18.33
CA TYR A 168 16.10 3.72 -19.03
C TYR A 168 15.64 2.28 -18.78
N GLN A 169 15.30 1.95 -17.53
CA GLN A 169 14.83 0.61 -17.19
C GLN A 169 13.48 0.29 -17.79
N MET A 170 12.55 1.23 -17.80
CA MET A 170 11.19 1.03 -18.31
C MET A 170 11.11 1.18 -19.83
N GLY A 171 12.01 1.95 -20.45
CA GLY A 171 12.06 2.11 -21.91
C GLY A 171 11.04 3.08 -22.48
N GLY A 172 10.68 4.13 -21.74
CA GLY A 172 9.73 5.15 -22.18
C GLY A 172 9.61 6.30 -21.19
N ALA A 173 8.79 7.31 -21.51
CA ALA A 173 8.45 8.38 -20.57
C ALA A 173 7.75 7.83 -19.33
N ILE A 174 8.15 8.34 -18.17
CA ILE A 174 7.59 7.94 -16.87
C ILE A 174 6.88 9.11 -16.20
N ARG A 175 5.93 8.80 -15.33
CA ARG A 175 5.28 9.79 -14.46
C ARG A 175 5.14 9.25 -13.04
N ILE A 176 4.99 10.15 -12.07
CA ILE A 176 4.66 9.78 -10.70
C ILE A 176 3.16 9.48 -10.65
N ILE A 177 2.81 8.26 -10.26
CA ILE A 177 1.41 7.84 -10.10
C ILE A 177 0.92 7.94 -8.66
N ASP A 178 1.85 7.96 -7.71
CA ASP A 178 1.56 8.03 -6.29
C ASP A 178 2.74 8.59 -5.51
N MET A 179 2.47 9.40 -4.49
CA MET A 179 3.50 9.92 -3.60
C MET A 179 3.00 9.96 -2.16
N ARG A 180 3.72 9.26 -1.27
CA ARG A 180 3.26 8.95 0.09
C ARG A 180 4.31 9.25 1.12
N GLY A 181 3.88 9.77 2.27
CA GLY A 181 4.67 9.91 3.48
C GLY A 181 4.20 8.93 4.56
N LYS A 182 5.14 8.32 5.31
CA LYS A 182 4.82 7.45 6.45
C LYS A 182 5.75 7.70 7.64
N ASN A 183 5.17 7.93 8.83
CA ASN A 183 5.85 7.85 10.12
C ASN A 183 5.52 6.54 10.81
N THR A 184 6.51 5.93 11.43
CA THR A 184 6.35 4.63 12.09
C THR A 184 7.20 4.42 13.31
N GLU A 185 6.53 3.87 14.31
CA GLU A 185 7.12 3.31 15.52
C GLU A 185 7.50 1.84 15.33
N PRO A 186 8.51 1.32 16.06
CA PRO A 186 8.79 -0.11 16.21
C PRO A 186 7.54 -0.90 16.57
N LEU A 187 7.20 -1.89 15.74
CA LEU A 187 6.03 -2.75 15.92
C LEU A 187 6.17 -4.02 15.06
N SER A 188 5.98 -5.19 15.67
CA SER A 188 5.79 -6.44 14.95
C SER A 188 4.32 -6.63 14.59
N ALA A 189 3.98 -6.51 13.32
CA ALA A 189 2.61 -6.76 12.83
C ALA A 189 2.58 -7.07 11.32
N ASN A 190 1.83 -8.10 10.95
CA ASN A 190 1.49 -8.46 9.58
C ASN A 190 0.21 -7.73 9.14
N ALA A 191 0.34 -6.87 8.12
CA ALA A 191 -0.73 -6.08 7.54
C ALA A 191 -0.51 -5.89 6.04
N GLN A 192 -1.58 -5.62 5.29
CA GLN A 192 -1.62 -5.75 3.82
C GLN A 192 -0.45 -5.08 3.07
N ASP A 193 -0.06 -3.87 3.47
CA ASP A 193 0.99 -3.09 2.78
C ASP A 193 2.37 -3.18 3.47
N ASN A 194 2.59 -4.18 4.34
CA ASN A 194 3.79 -4.26 5.18
C ASN A 194 4.36 -5.69 5.39
N MET A 195 3.71 -6.74 4.85
CA MET A 195 4.26 -8.11 4.87
C MET A 195 5.41 -8.26 3.86
N LEU A 196 6.13 -9.39 3.85
CA LEU A 196 7.04 -9.71 2.74
C LEU A 196 6.25 -9.80 1.44
N HIS A 197 6.50 -8.91 0.47
CA HIS A 197 5.61 -8.77 -0.68
C HIS A 197 6.27 -8.27 -1.97
N VAL A 198 5.52 -8.35 -3.07
CA VAL A 198 5.70 -7.51 -4.27
C VAL A 198 4.51 -6.57 -4.41
N ASP A 199 4.69 -5.41 -5.04
CA ASP A 199 3.58 -4.46 -5.19
C ASP A 199 2.47 -4.98 -6.11
N ASN A 200 1.27 -4.42 -5.93
CA ASN A 200 0.02 -4.85 -6.56
C ASN A 200 -0.10 -4.48 -8.06
N THR A 201 0.98 -4.64 -8.84
CA THR A 201 1.05 -4.37 -10.29
C THR A 201 1.55 -5.61 -11.08
N PRO A 202 0.76 -6.70 -11.23
CA PRO A 202 1.26 -7.94 -11.86
C PRO A 202 1.53 -7.79 -13.35
N PHE A 203 0.82 -6.85 -13.96
CA PHE A 203 0.70 -6.64 -15.40
C PHE A 203 1.35 -5.34 -15.86
N LYS A 204 2.08 -4.65 -14.98
CA LYS A 204 2.76 -3.37 -15.28
C LYS A 204 4.09 -3.34 -14.56
N ASP A 205 5.09 -2.73 -15.18
CA ASP A 205 6.30 -2.36 -14.46
C ASP A 205 6.01 -1.16 -13.54
N GLU A 206 6.43 -1.28 -12.28
CA GLU A 206 6.41 -0.20 -11.30
C GLU A 206 7.81 -0.07 -10.71
N TYR A 207 8.34 1.15 -10.72
CA TYR A 207 9.56 1.50 -10.00
C TYR A 207 9.22 2.46 -8.87
N LYS A 208 9.97 2.38 -7.77
CA LYS A 208 9.84 3.32 -6.66
C LYS A 208 11.16 3.97 -6.32
N ILE A 209 11.06 5.24 -5.94
CA ILE A 209 12.08 5.89 -5.13
C ILE A 209 11.56 5.91 -3.70
N LEU A 210 12.30 5.32 -2.76
CA LEU A 210 12.00 5.30 -1.34
C LEU A 210 13.11 6.05 -0.60
N LEU A 211 12.75 7.16 0.02
CA LEU A 211 13.62 7.92 0.92
C LEU A 211 13.32 7.50 2.36
N VAL A 212 14.35 7.12 3.13
CA VAL A 212 14.18 6.70 4.54
C VAL A 212 15.19 7.40 5.43
N TRP A 213 14.72 7.82 6.60
CA TRP A 213 15.54 8.46 7.64
C TRP A 213 14.97 8.16 9.04
N LYS A 214 15.81 8.38 10.06
CA LYS A 214 15.37 8.35 11.46
C LYS A 214 14.45 9.54 11.74
N GLN A 215 13.28 9.28 12.32
CA GLN A 215 12.24 10.31 12.45
C GLN A 215 12.76 11.57 13.16
N GLY A 216 12.53 12.72 12.53
CA GLY A 216 12.96 14.04 13.03
C GLY A 216 14.47 14.33 12.98
N GLN A 217 15.29 13.46 12.38
CA GLN A 217 16.75 13.61 12.36
C GLN A 217 17.35 13.49 10.95
N VAL A 218 18.42 14.23 10.66
CA VAL A 218 19.25 14.01 9.46
C VAL A 218 20.17 12.80 9.69
N ALA A 219 19.56 11.63 9.76
CA ALA A 219 20.26 10.36 9.96
C ALA A 219 19.55 9.27 9.15
N GLY A 220 20.28 8.25 8.75
CA GLY A 220 19.69 7.15 8.00
C GLY A 220 18.87 6.19 8.86
N PRO A 221 18.29 5.16 8.24
CA PRO A 221 17.55 4.13 8.97
C PRO A 221 18.48 3.31 9.88
N SER A 222 17.98 3.05 11.08
CA SER A 222 18.64 2.30 12.18
C SER A 222 17.64 1.40 12.93
N GLY A 223 16.48 1.18 12.34
CA GLY A 223 15.34 0.56 12.98
C GLY A 223 14.25 0.30 11.95
N GLN A 224 13.71 -0.92 12.01
CA GLN A 224 12.77 -1.44 11.02
C GLN A 224 13.19 -1.14 9.59
N ASN A 225 14.32 -1.68 9.15
CA ASN A 225 14.95 -1.27 7.90
C ASN A 225 14.16 -1.72 6.67
N PHE A 226 14.48 -1.15 5.49
CA PHE A 226 13.99 -1.70 4.23
C PHE A 226 14.76 -2.98 3.93
N THR A 227 14.04 -4.05 3.62
CA THR A 227 14.63 -5.36 3.35
C THR A 227 14.13 -5.88 2.02
N PHE A 228 15.03 -6.45 1.22
CA PHE A 228 14.69 -6.97 -0.10
C PHE A 228 15.53 -8.20 -0.47
N LEU A 229 15.04 -8.95 -1.46
CA LEU A 229 15.69 -10.15 -1.98
C LEU A 229 16.16 -9.89 -3.41
N PRO A 230 17.48 -9.71 -3.64
CA PRO A 230 18.04 -9.46 -4.96
C PRO A 230 17.63 -10.53 -5.99
N GLY A 231 17.46 -10.12 -7.25
CA GLY A 231 17.16 -11.03 -8.36
C GLY A 231 15.70 -11.48 -8.48
N THR A 232 14.87 -11.29 -7.45
CA THR A 232 13.44 -11.70 -7.47
C THR A 232 12.62 -10.91 -8.49
N HIS A 233 13.02 -9.68 -8.83
CA HIS A 233 12.37 -8.85 -9.86
C HIS A 233 12.38 -9.47 -11.26
N ARG A 234 13.25 -10.45 -11.52
CA ARG A 234 13.30 -11.20 -12.78
C ARG A 234 12.13 -12.17 -12.95
N GLY A 235 11.46 -12.56 -11.87
CA GLY A 235 10.27 -13.40 -11.89
C GLY A 235 9.02 -12.56 -11.79
N ASN A 236 7.86 -13.15 -12.10
CA ASN A 236 6.57 -12.56 -11.81
C ASN A 236 5.76 -13.50 -10.94
N ARG A 237 4.78 -12.97 -10.20
CA ARG A 237 3.89 -13.78 -9.38
C ARG A 237 2.97 -14.65 -10.22
N GLU A 238 2.18 -15.49 -9.54
CA GLU A 238 1.19 -16.34 -10.19
C GLU A 238 0.12 -15.52 -10.93
N ILE A 239 -0.13 -15.91 -12.18
CA ILE A 239 -1.15 -15.35 -13.07
C ILE A 239 -2.06 -16.51 -13.49
N HIS A 240 -3.34 -16.36 -13.20
CA HIS A 240 -4.41 -17.29 -13.53
C HIS A 240 -5.12 -16.84 -14.81
N LEU A 241 -5.81 -17.76 -15.47
CA LEU A 241 -6.69 -17.45 -16.60
C LEU A 241 -8.14 -17.71 -16.20
N ASP A 242 -9.03 -16.77 -16.49
CA ASP A 242 -10.47 -16.97 -16.30
C ASP A 242 -11.07 -17.91 -17.37
N ALA A 243 -12.37 -18.17 -17.30
CA ALA A 243 -13.07 -19.04 -18.26
C ALA A 243 -13.03 -18.52 -19.71
N CYS A 244 -12.76 -17.24 -19.91
CA CYS A 244 -12.61 -16.59 -21.22
C CYS A 244 -11.14 -16.51 -21.67
N GLY A 245 -10.19 -16.96 -20.86
CA GLY A 245 -8.76 -16.85 -21.11
C GLY A 245 -8.15 -15.50 -20.74
N THR A 246 -8.88 -14.64 -20.03
CA THR A 246 -8.37 -13.34 -19.55
C THR A 246 -7.44 -13.57 -18.35
N PRO A 247 -6.22 -13.03 -18.35
CA PRO A 247 -5.32 -13.20 -17.23
C PRO A 247 -5.69 -12.31 -16.04
N PHE A 248 -5.59 -12.88 -14.85
CA PHE A 248 -5.78 -12.17 -13.58
C PHE A 248 -4.82 -12.69 -12.50
N SER A 249 -4.56 -11.88 -11.49
CA SER A 249 -3.86 -12.27 -10.27
C SER A 249 -4.69 -11.85 -9.07
N THR A 250 -4.20 -12.07 -7.86
CA THR A 250 -4.89 -11.62 -6.64
C THR A 250 -3.88 -11.10 -5.62
N GLU A 251 -4.36 -10.26 -4.70
CA GLU A 251 -3.58 -9.71 -3.58
C GLU A 251 -3.10 -10.76 -2.56
N LYS A 252 -3.30 -12.07 -2.80
CA LYS A 252 -2.61 -13.11 -2.02
C LYS A 252 -1.31 -13.57 -2.67
N HIS A 253 -1.25 -13.58 -4.01
CA HIS A 253 -0.09 -14.09 -4.75
C HIS A 253 1.11 -13.15 -4.68
N ASN A 254 0.97 -12.01 -3.99
CA ASN A 254 2.05 -11.09 -3.73
C ASN A 254 2.54 -11.11 -2.28
N LEU A 255 2.05 -11.98 -1.38
CA LEU A 255 2.38 -11.98 0.06
C LEU A 255 3.11 -13.26 0.50
N PHE A 256 4.41 -13.18 0.77
CA PHE A 256 5.28 -14.32 1.06
C PHE A 256 5.49 -14.51 2.57
N GLY A 257 4.40 -14.68 3.31
CA GLY A 257 4.40 -14.72 4.78
C GLY A 257 4.46 -16.11 5.42
N THR A 258 4.78 -17.18 4.68
CA THR A 258 4.89 -18.55 5.23
C THR A 258 6.28 -19.13 4.99
N GLN A 259 6.63 -20.17 5.74
CA GLN A 259 7.91 -20.86 5.59
C GLN A 259 8.11 -21.37 4.16
N GLU A 260 7.08 -22.00 3.60
CA GLU A 260 7.10 -22.61 2.27
C GLU A 260 7.21 -21.54 1.18
N ALA A 261 6.54 -20.39 1.35
CA ALA A 261 6.64 -19.28 0.42
C ALA A 261 8.06 -18.69 0.40
N ILE A 262 8.69 -18.54 1.57
CA ILE A 262 10.07 -18.05 1.69
C ILE A 262 11.06 -19.04 1.06
N ASP A 263 10.90 -20.34 1.29
CA ASP A 263 11.73 -21.36 0.65
C ASP A 263 11.62 -21.29 -0.88
N GLY A 264 10.39 -21.16 -1.41
CA GLY A 264 10.15 -20.96 -2.84
C GLY A 264 10.81 -19.71 -3.41
N LEU A 265 10.92 -18.62 -2.63
CA LEU A 265 11.64 -17.41 -3.03
C LEU A 265 13.16 -17.64 -3.11
N PHE A 266 13.73 -18.37 -2.15
CA PHE A 266 15.16 -18.69 -2.17
C PHE A 266 15.52 -19.63 -3.34
N ASP A 267 14.66 -20.61 -3.62
CA ASP A 267 14.80 -21.48 -4.79
C ASP A 267 14.71 -20.67 -6.08
N PHE A 268 13.76 -19.73 -6.17
CA PHE A 268 13.65 -18.83 -7.31
C PHE A 268 14.90 -17.95 -7.47
N GLN A 269 15.41 -17.35 -6.37
CA GLN A 269 16.60 -16.51 -6.38
C GLN A 269 17.82 -17.29 -6.91
N LYS A 270 18.03 -18.52 -6.43
CA LYS A 270 19.11 -19.39 -6.91
C LYS A 270 19.00 -19.68 -8.40
N GLN A 271 17.78 -19.88 -8.93
CA GLN A 271 17.56 -20.05 -10.37
C GLN A 271 17.81 -18.75 -11.16
N ALA A 272 17.43 -17.59 -10.60
CA ALA A 272 17.46 -16.31 -11.29
C ALA A 272 18.86 -15.69 -11.40
N ILE A 273 19.70 -15.86 -10.37
CA ILE A 273 21.02 -15.22 -10.29
C ILE A 273 22.16 -16.20 -9.95
N GLY A 274 21.89 -17.49 -9.78
CA GLY A 274 22.91 -18.52 -9.53
C GLY A 274 23.46 -18.56 -8.10
N GLN A 275 22.97 -17.68 -7.22
CA GLN A 275 23.39 -17.56 -5.82
C GLN A 275 22.17 -17.33 -4.91
N GLY A 276 22.34 -17.56 -3.62
CA GLY A 276 21.30 -17.44 -2.59
C GLY A 276 21.37 -18.58 -1.56
N PRO A 277 20.65 -18.46 -0.42
CA PRO A 277 19.73 -17.38 -0.07
C PRO A 277 20.46 -16.07 0.30
N THR A 278 19.98 -14.95 -0.21
CA THR A 278 20.48 -13.60 0.10
C THR A 278 19.30 -12.69 0.41
N VAL A 279 19.31 -12.12 1.61
CA VAL A 279 18.40 -11.07 2.07
C VAL A 279 19.25 -9.87 2.45
N ILE A 280 18.93 -8.70 1.89
CA ILE A 280 19.62 -7.44 2.19
C ILE A 280 18.75 -6.64 3.16
N GLU A 281 19.29 -6.31 4.33
CA GLU A 281 18.68 -5.36 5.27
C GLU A 281 19.40 -4.02 5.20
N VAL A 282 18.70 -2.98 4.76
CA VAL A 282 19.29 -1.66 4.51
C VAL A 282 19.39 -0.86 5.81
N GLU A 283 20.46 -1.08 6.56
CA GLU A 283 20.87 -0.29 7.72
C GLU A 283 22.01 0.66 7.33
N HIS A 284 21.81 1.97 7.52
CA HIS A 284 22.83 2.97 7.18
C HIS A 284 22.69 4.23 8.05
N PRO A 285 22.95 4.15 9.37
CA PRO A 285 22.62 5.21 10.32
C PRO A 285 23.30 6.56 10.03
N GLU A 286 24.46 6.53 9.39
CA GLU A 286 25.31 7.70 9.15
C GLU A 286 24.64 8.79 8.30
N GLN A 287 23.74 8.42 7.39
CA GLN A 287 23.11 9.38 6.48
C GLN A 287 21.81 8.84 5.86
N PRO A 288 20.87 9.73 5.48
CA PRO A 288 19.67 9.34 4.75
C PRO A 288 19.96 8.61 3.44
N LEU A 289 19.07 7.69 3.08
CA LEU A 289 19.16 6.89 1.85
C LEU A 289 17.96 7.10 0.94
N SER A 290 18.25 7.26 -0.35
CA SER A 290 17.30 7.15 -1.46
C SER A 290 17.51 5.80 -2.16
N MET A 291 16.46 5.00 -2.21
CA MET A 291 16.48 3.66 -2.80
C MET A 291 15.66 3.67 -4.07
N LEU A 292 16.26 3.26 -5.18
CA LEU A 292 15.57 3.06 -6.46
C LEU A 292 15.40 1.56 -6.66
N PHE A 293 14.17 1.07 -6.80
CA PHE A 293 13.93 -0.38 -6.96
C PHE A 293 12.72 -0.70 -7.84
N SER A 294 12.74 -1.92 -8.42
CA SER A 294 11.66 -2.48 -9.24
C SER A 294 10.52 -3.00 -8.36
N ALA A 295 9.70 -2.09 -7.86
CA ALA A 295 8.66 -2.36 -6.86
C ALA A 295 7.62 -3.42 -7.29
N GLY A 296 7.27 -3.44 -8.58
CA GLY A 296 6.31 -4.39 -9.15
C GLY A 296 6.82 -5.84 -9.25
N GLY A 297 8.12 -6.08 -9.06
CA GLY A 297 8.73 -7.41 -9.18
C GLY A 297 9.67 -7.81 -8.04
N LEU A 298 10.36 -6.86 -7.42
CA LEU A 298 11.30 -7.13 -6.34
C LEU A 298 10.55 -7.48 -5.07
N VAL A 299 10.85 -8.63 -4.47
CA VAL A 299 10.30 -9.00 -3.16
C VAL A 299 10.98 -8.15 -2.10
N HIS A 300 10.16 -7.43 -1.35
CA HIS A 300 10.62 -6.49 -0.34
C HIS A 300 9.61 -6.34 0.79
N HIS A 301 10.08 -5.75 1.88
CA HIS A 301 9.22 -5.24 2.95
C HIS A 301 9.99 -4.22 3.78
N ARG A 302 9.29 -3.65 4.76
CA ARG A 302 9.95 -3.15 5.95
C ARG A 302 10.12 -4.32 6.91
N TYR A 303 11.32 -4.55 7.40
CA TYR A 303 11.54 -5.52 8.46
C TYR A 303 10.86 -5.01 9.75
N ARG A 304 9.81 -5.70 10.18
CA ARG A 304 8.96 -5.29 11.31
C ARG A 304 9.39 -6.03 12.56
N ASN A 305 10.18 -5.35 13.38
CA ASN A 305 10.53 -5.80 14.72
C ASN A 305 10.10 -4.74 15.74
N GLU A 306 10.06 -5.14 17.00
CA GLU A 306 9.67 -4.31 18.14
C GLU A 306 10.84 -3.43 18.63
N TYR A 307 11.97 -3.46 17.92
CA TYR A 307 13.23 -2.84 18.34
C TYR A 307 13.67 -1.74 17.36
N GLY A 308 14.67 -0.98 17.77
CA GLY A 308 15.26 0.09 16.96
C GLY A 308 14.51 1.42 17.05
N ASP A 309 14.91 2.35 16.20
CA ASP A 309 14.39 3.72 16.21
C ASP A 309 13.10 3.88 15.37
N ALA A 310 12.30 4.89 15.75
CA ALA A 310 11.22 5.38 14.91
C ALA A 310 11.77 5.91 13.57
N ARG A 311 11.09 5.58 12.48
CA ARG A 311 11.50 5.95 11.13
C ARG A 311 10.42 6.73 10.39
N SER A 312 10.88 7.66 9.57
CA SER A 312 10.07 8.35 8.57
C SER A 312 10.51 7.89 7.19
N CYS A 313 9.55 7.82 6.26
CA CYS A 313 9.88 7.58 4.86
C CYS A 313 8.94 8.31 3.90
N MET A 314 9.46 8.60 2.71
CA MET A 314 8.68 9.04 1.55
C MET A 314 8.88 8.08 0.40
N SER A 315 7.81 7.76 -0.32
CA SER A 315 7.86 6.92 -1.51
C SER A 315 7.18 7.62 -2.68
N ALA A 316 7.84 7.64 -3.83
CA ALA A 316 7.28 8.03 -5.11
C ALA A 316 7.25 6.80 -6.03
N ALA A 317 6.07 6.46 -6.58
CA ALA A 317 5.87 5.34 -7.50
C ALA A 317 5.76 5.83 -8.95
N PHE A 318 6.42 5.13 -9.85
CA PHE A 318 6.58 5.50 -11.25
C PHE A 318 6.04 4.43 -12.18
N HIS A 319 5.21 4.85 -13.14
CA HIS A 319 4.76 4.04 -14.27
C HIS A 319 5.14 4.72 -15.59
N LEU A 320 5.11 3.94 -16.68
CA LEU A 320 5.13 4.50 -18.03
C LEU A 320 3.88 5.36 -18.25
N ALA A 321 4.07 6.58 -18.76
CA ALA A 321 2.98 7.53 -19.02
C ALA A 321 1.91 6.93 -19.96
N ARG A 322 2.35 6.15 -20.96
CA ARG A 322 1.47 5.43 -21.89
C ARG A 322 0.61 4.32 -21.28
N ASP A 323 1.10 3.66 -20.24
CA ASP A 323 0.39 2.53 -19.62
C ASP A 323 -0.54 3.02 -18.49
N ASN A 324 -0.33 4.25 -18.03
CA ASN A 324 -1.13 4.90 -17.00
C ASN A 324 -1.13 6.43 -17.24
N PRO A 325 -1.89 6.96 -18.22
CA PRO A 325 -1.95 8.39 -18.48
C PRO A 325 -2.65 9.13 -17.32
N GLY A 326 -2.49 10.45 -17.29
CA GLY A 326 -3.09 11.33 -16.28
C GLY A 326 -2.07 12.16 -15.51
N ALA A 327 -2.52 12.77 -14.42
CA ALA A 327 -1.73 13.65 -13.58
C ALA A 327 -1.70 13.16 -12.12
N LEU A 328 -0.61 13.44 -11.40
CA LEU A 328 -0.60 13.35 -9.94
C LEU A 328 -1.30 14.58 -9.33
N LEU A 329 -0.99 15.77 -9.87
CA LEU A 329 -1.47 17.05 -9.39
C LEU A 329 -2.53 17.61 -10.34
N ARG A 330 -3.71 17.90 -9.81
CA ARG A 330 -4.87 18.37 -10.60
C ARG A 330 -4.70 19.77 -11.20
N GLU A 331 -3.78 20.57 -10.65
CA GLU A 331 -3.53 21.97 -11.04
C GLU A 331 -2.66 22.14 -12.30
N SER A 332 -2.17 21.07 -12.93
CA SER A 332 -1.45 21.22 -14.19
C SER A 332 -2.45 21.50 -15.30
N ASP A 333 -2.62 22.76 -15.68
CA ASP A 333 -3.37 23.16 -16.87
C ASP A 333 -2.89 22.32 -18.06
N GLY A 334 -3.72 21.40 -18.54
CA GLY A 334 -3.39 20.46 -19.62
C GLY A 334 -3.07 21.11 -20.97
N GLY A 335 -3.06 22.45 -21.05
CA GLY A 335 -2.73 23.22 -22.25
C GLY A 335 -1.28 23.69 -22.34
N SER A 336 -0.50 23.69 -21.24
CA SER A 336 0.88 24.20 -21.27
C SER A 336 1.91 23.06 -21.30
N LYS A 337 2.90 23.16 -22.20
CA LYS A 337 4.01 22.20 -22.24
C LYS A 337 4.82 22.30 -20.94
N PRO A 338 5.17 21.18 -20.28
CA PRO A 338 5.97 21.21 -19.07
C PRO A 338 7.33 21.84 -19.36
N LYS A 339 7.77 22.74 -18.47
CA LYS A 339 9.05 23.45 -18.58
C LYS A 339 10.14 22.79 -17.75
N THR A 340 9.75 22.06 -16.72
CA THR A 340 10.69 21.39 -15.80
C THR A 340 10.36 19.90 -15.68
N LEU A 341 11.35 19.12 -15.24
CA LEU A 341 11.18 17.69 -15.03
C LEU A 341 10.10 17.38 -13.98
N VAL A 342 10.03 18.16 -12.89
CA VAL A 342 9.01 17.98 -11.84
C VAL A 342 7.60 18.31 -12.35
N GLU A 343 7.45 19.32 -13.22
CA GLU A 343 6.18 19.64 -13.87
C GLU A 343 5.72 18.50 -14.78
N PHE A 344 6.65 17.92 -15.56
CA PHE A 344 6.33 16.75 -16.39
C PHE A 344 5.88 15.56 -15.51
N LEU A 345 6.68 15.20 -14.51
CA LEU A 345 6.45 14.00 -13.69
C LEU A 345 5.15 14.05 -12.88
N THR A 346 4.67 15.24 -12.54
CA THR A 346 3.50 15.43 -11.68
C THR A 346 2.25 15.93 -12.41
N GLY A 347 2.42 16.53 -13.59
CA GLY A 347 1.34 17.05 -14.41
C GLY A 347 0.71 16.00 -15.32
N HIS A 348 -0.28 16.43 -16.11
CA HIS A 348 -1.01 15.57 -17.05
C HIS A 348 -0.11 15.06 -18.17
N GLN A 349 -0.03 13.73 -18.31
CA GLN A 349 0.65 13.04 -19.39
C GLN A 349 -0.31 12.13 -20.15
N ASP A 350 -0.05 11.97 -21.44
CA ASP A 350 -0.77 11.07 -22.34
C ASP A 350 0.13 9.93 -22.85
N SER A 351 -0.40 9.11 -23.77
CA SER A 351 0.34 8.00 -24.36
C SER A 351 1.44 8.39 -25.34
N ASN A 352 1.56 9.66 -25.73
CA ASN A 352 2.51 10.17 -26.70
C ASN A 352 3.52 11.16 -26.08
N SER A 353 3.70 11.10 -24.76
CA SER A 353 4.48 12.09 -24.01
C SER A 353 6.00 11.90 -24.08
N ASP A 354 6.50 10.92 -24.85
CA ASP A 354 7.93 10.60 -24.99
C ASP A 354 8.79 11.80 -25.43
N GLU A 355 8.34 12.57 -26.43
CA GLU A 355 9.11 13.72 -26.93
C GLU A 355 9.20 14.85 -25.91
N ALA A 356 8.09 15.14 -25.23
CA ALA A 356 8.05 16.17 -24.18
C ALA A 356 8.91 15.75 -22.99
N PHE A 357 8.89 14.47 -22.63
CA PHE A 357 9.74 13.91 -21.57
C PHE A 357 11.21 14.03 -21.90
N LEU A 358 11.62 13.58 -23.09
CA LEU A 358 13.00 13.66 -23.52
C LEU A 358 13.45 15.12 -23.57
N PHE A 359 12.64 16.04 -24.09
CA PHE A 359 12.98 17.47 -24.11
C PHE A 359 13.36 18.01 -22.72
N VAL A 360 12.52 17.79 -21.70
CA VAL A 360 12.79 18.28 -20.34
C VAL A 360 13.88 17.49 -19.61
N LEU A 361 14.04 16.19 -19.91
CA LEU A 361 15.09 15.37 -19.28
C LEU A 361 16.47 15.74 -19.83
N LEU A 362 16.57 15.98 -21.15
CA LEU A 362 17.82 16.32 -21.80
C LEU A 362 18.35 17.70 -21.38
N SER A 363 17.47 18.65 -21.05
CA SER A 363 17.90 19.92 -20.45
C SER A 363 18.55 19.77 -19.07
N GLU A 364 18.37 18.62 -18.42
CA GLU A 364 18.94 18.30 -17.10
C GLU A 364 20.22 17.44 -17.20
N ALA A 365 20.73 17.17 -18.41
CA ALA A 365 21.86 16.26 -18.64
C ALA A 365 23.13 16.64 -17.84
N GLY A 366 23.43 17.94 -17.72
CA GLY A 366 24.57 18.42 -16.93
C GLY A 366 24.46 18.11 -15.43
N ARG A 367 23.24 18.07 -14.87
CA ARG A 367 23.01 17.66 -13.47
C ARG A 367 23.16 16.15 -13.29
N VAL A 368 22.81 15.36 -14.32
CA VAL A 368 23.09 13.91 -14.33
C VAL A 368 24.61 13.67 -14.28
N GLU A 369 25.38 14.32 -15.16
CA GLU A 369 26.84 14.21 -15.21
C GLU A 369 27.51 14.68 -13.92
N SER A 370 27.10 15.84 -13.41
CA SER A 370 27.65 16.39 -12.16
C SER A 370 27.45 15.42 -11.00
N LYS A 371 26.26 14.81 -10.90
CA LYS A 371 25.96 13.86 -9.82
C LYS A 371 26.71 12.54 -9.99
N LEU A 372 26.86 12.02 -11.20
CA LEU A 372 27.69 10.84 -11.47
C LEU A 372 29.15 11.07 -11.08
N THR A 373 29.69 12.24 -11.42
CA THR A 373 31.05 12.63 -11.05
C THR A 373 31.22 12.74 -9.53
N GLU A 374 30.22 13.28 -8.83
CA GLU A 374 30.22 13.35 -7.38
C GLU A 374 30.19 11.95 -6.74
N ILE A 375 29.37 11.02 -7.26
CA ILE A 375 29.25 9.65 -6.76
C ILE A 375 30.56 8.86 -6.86
N ASP A 376 31.32 9.08 -7.93
CA ASP A 376 32.63 8.42 -8.12
C ASP A 376 33.77 9.08 -7.33
N ASN A 377 33.56 10.29 -6.83
CA ASN A 377 34.55 10.98 -6.01
C ASN A 377 34.54 10.40 -4.59
N ALA A 378 35.66 9.82 -4.16
CA ALA A 378 35.80 9.24 -2.82
C ALA A 378 35.55 10.23 -1.66
N THR A 379 35.71 11.54 -1.90
CA THR A 379 35.41 12.59 -0.92
C THR A 379 34.07 13.29 -1.18
N GLY A 380 33.29 12.83 -2.16
CA GLY A 380 31.96 13.33 -2.47
C GLY A 380 30.97 13.04 -1.34
N ILE A 381 29.94 13.88 -1.22
CA ILE A 381 28.85 13.67 -0.24
C ILE A 381 27.89 12.59 -0.77
N SER A 382 27.56 12.68 -2.06
CA SER A 382 26.76 11.65 -2.74
C SER A 382 27.60 10.40 -2.96
N LYS A 383 27.07 9.22 -2.60
CA LYS A 383 27.72 7.94 -2.83
C LYS A 383 26.71 6.86 -3.22
N LEU A 384 27.16 5.94 -4.08
CA LEU A 384 26.51 4.66 -4.26
C LEU A 384 26.85 3.80 -3.05
N VAL A 385 25.84 3.34 -2.31
CA VAL A 385 26.04 2.54 -1.10
C VAL A 385 26.06 1.06 -1.49
N PRO A 386 27.18 0.34 -1.28
CA PRO A 386 27.26 -1.08 -1.61
C PRO A 386 26.40 -1.93 -0.67
N THR A 387 25.71 -2.92 -1.23
CA THR A 387 24.86 -3.86 -0.49
C THR A 387 25.63 -5.06 0.07
N SER A 388 26.88 -5.28 -0.34
CA SER A 388 27.65 -6.47 0.03
C SER A 388 27.84 -6.65 1.54
N GLY A 389 27.94 -5.55 2.29
CA GLY A 389 28.02 -5.56 3.76
C GLY A 389 26.68 -5.58 4.50
N MET A 390 25.56 -5.62 3.77
CA MET A 390 24.18 -5.56 4.30
C MET A 390 23.43 -6.89 4.16
N SER A 391 24.09 -7.92 3.63
CA SER A 391 23.53 -9.26 3.55
C SER A 391 23.43 -9.86 4.95
N LEU A 392 22.28 -10.45 5.28
CA LEU A 392 22.10 -11.18 6.53
C LEU A 392 23.04 -12.39 6.57
N SER A 393 23.72 -12.58 7.72
CA SER A 393 24.38 -13.85 8.07
C SER A 393 23.38 -14.99 8.21
N GLU A 394 23.84 -16.23 8.32
CA GLU A 394 22.99 -17.40 8.48
C GLU A 394 22.09 -17.28 9.73
N GLU A 395 22.66 -16.89 10.87
CA GLU A 395 21.90 -16.68 12.11
C GLU A 395 20.88 -15.54 11.98
N GLN A 396 21.27 -14.43 11.34
CA GLN A 396 20.35 -13.31 11.11
C GLN A 396 19.24 -13.67 10.13
N LEU A 397 19.52 -14.47 9.12
CA LEU A 397 18.55 -14.94 8.14
C LEU A 397 17.48 -15.83 8.82
N HIS A 398 17.90 -16.72 9.71
CA HIS A 398 16.98 -17.52 10.52
C HIS A 398 16.11 -16.63 11.43
N ALA A 399 16.70 -15.67 12.14
CA ALA A 399 15.95 -14.74 12.99
C ALA A 399 14.97 -13.87 12.19
N TRP A 400 15.39 -13.38 11.02
CA TRP A 400 14.53 -12.62 10.10
C TRP A 400 13.34 -13.47 9.64
N ARG A 401 13.60 -14.72 9.24
CA ARG A 401 12.58 -15.68 8.78
C ARG A 401 11.54 -15.94 9.87
N ASP A 402 11.98 -16.19 11.10
CA ASP A 402 11.08 -16.40 12.23
C ASP A 402 10.19 -15.19 12.49
N VAL A 403 10.75 -13.98 12.45
CA VAL A 403 9.97 -12.73 12.62
C VAL A 403 8.94 -12.55 11.49
N VAL A 404 9.33 -12.77 10.22
CA VAL A 404 8.41 -12.62 9.07
C VAL A 404 7.21 -13.55 9.19
N VAL A 405 7.44 -14.80 9.58
CA VAL A 405 6.40 -15.83 9.66
C VAL A 405 5.55 -15.69 10.93
N SER A 406 6.16 -15.36 12.07
CA SER A 406 5.47 -15.30 13.37
C SER A 406 4.78 -13.97 13.65
N ALA A 407 5.05 -12.92 12.88
CA ALA A 407 4.47 -11.59 13.14
C ALA A 407 2.93 -11.65 13.22
N PRO A 408 2.32 -11.09 14.28
CA PRO A 408 0.88 -11.19 14.52
C PRO A 408 0.10 -10.42 13.46
N LEU A 409 -1.06 -10.94 13.05
CA LEU A 409 -1.96 -10.23 12.15
C LEU A 409 -2.54 -8.99 12.83
N ALA A 410 -2.77 -7.92 12.07
CA ALA A 410 -3.36 -6.66 12.57
C ALA A 410 -4.62 -6.86 13.45
N SER A 411 -5.48 -7.80 13.08
CA SER A 411 -6.70 -8.15 13.82
C SER A 411 -6.47 -8.93 15.10
N HIS A 412 -5.31 -9.57 15.29
CA HIS A 412 -4.92 -10.19 16.56
C HIS A 412 -4.24 -9.20 17.49
N VAL A 413 -3.47 -8.27 16.92
CA VAL A 413 -2.82 -7.19 17.68
C VAL A 413 -3.85 -6.42 18.51
N LYS A 414 -5.06 -6.16 17.99
CA LYS A 414 -6.09 -5.43 18.76
C LYS A 414 -6.47 -6.10 20.09
N PHE A 415 -6.49 -7.43 20.16
CA PHE A 415 -6.82 -8.15 21.40
C PHE A 415 -5.69 -8.07 22.43
N SER A 416 -4.42 -8.05 21.99
CA SER A 416 -3.30 -7.76 22.90
C SER A 416 -3.30 -6.33 23.46
N TYR A 417 -4.07 -5.41 22.85
CA TYR A 417 -4.29 -4.05 23.32
C TYR A 417 -5.66 -3.86 24.00
N ASP A 418 -6.31 -4.95 24.43
CA ASP A 418 -7.58 -4.93 25.17
C ASP A 418 -8.74 -4.26 24.40
N VAL A 419 -8.76 -4.42 23.07
CA VAL A 419 -9.82 -3.88 22.22
C VAL A 419 -10.92 -4.92 22.04
N PHE A 420 -11.95 -4.85 22.88
CA PHE A 420 -13.12 -5.73 22.85
C PHE A 420 -14.42 -4.93 22.72
N VAL A 421 -15.17 -5.14 21.63
CA VAL A 421 -16.47 -4.50 21.40
C VAL A 421 -17.52 -5.07 22.37
N SER A 422 -17.40 -6.34 22.74
CA SER A 422 -18.32 -7.02 23.66
C SER A 422 -18.45 -6.33 25.02
N GLU A 423 -17.40 -5.68 25.51
CA GLU A 423 -17.39 -4.98 26.80
C GLU A 423 -18.20 -3.67 26.79
N ALA A 424 -18.33 -3.05 25.60
CA ALA A 424 -19.08 -1.82 25.43
C ALA A 424 -20.55 -2.04 25.07
N LEU A 425 -20.99 -3.29 24.88
CA LEU A 425 -22.39 -3.59 24.53
C LEU A 425 -23.34 -3.19 25.67
N GLY A 426 -24.33 -2.36 25.32
CA GLY A 426 -25.32 -1.86 26.28
C GLY A 426 -24.78 -0.82 27.27
N LEU A 427 -23.58 -0.27 27.04
CA LEU A 427 -23.13 0.99 27.64
C LEU A 427 -23.73 2.18 26.87
N GLU A 428 -23.43 3.40 27.31
CA GLU A 428 -23.81 4.62 26.59
C GLU A 428 -23.22 4.65 25.18
N ASP A 429 -23.93 5.30 24.25
CA ASP A 429 -23.62 5.33 22.81
C ASP A 429 -22.17 5.77 22.53
N GLU A 430 -21.63 6.71 23.31
CA GLU A 430 -20.25 7.18 23.18
C GLU A 430 -19.22 6.06 23.41
N PHE A 431 -19.43 5.21 24.42
CA PHE A 431 -18.55 4.08 24.71
C PHE A 431 -18.62 3.01 23.63
N LEU A 432 -19.83 2.71 23.13
CA LEU A 432 -20.02 1.76 22.06
C LEU A 432 -19.37 2.24 20.75
N ILE A 433 -19.55 3.52 20.40
CA ILE A 433 -18.83 4.12 19.25
C ILE A 433 -17.34 3.93 19.43
N GLN A 434 -16.78 4.31 20.58
CA GLN A 434 -15.33 4.29 20.78
C GLN A 434 -14.76 2.87 20.68
N ALA A 435 -15.46 1.86 21.20
CA ALA A 435 -15.05 0.46 21.07
C ALA A 435 -15.06 -0.01 19.62
N ILE A 436 -16.12 0.30 18.86
CA ILE A 436 -16.23 -0.06 17.44
C ILE A 436 -15.17 0.68 16.61
N VAL A 437 -14.98 1.99 16.84
CA VAL A 437 -13.93 2.80 16.19
C VAL A 437 -12.58 2.14 16.41
N SER A 438 -12.27 1.78 17.65
CA SER A 438 -11.00 1.16 18.02
C SER A 438 -10.78 -0.14 17.24
N ALA A 439 -11.78 -1.03 17.19
CA ALA A 439 -11.68 -2.26 16.40
C ALA A 439 -11.50 -2.00 14.89
N MET A 440 -12.27 -1.06 14.32
CA MET A 440 -12.19 -0.70 12.90
C MET A 440 -10.83 -0.11 12.52
N MET A 441 -10.15 0.60 13.44
CA MET A 441 -8.82 1.14 13.20
C MET A 441 -7.76 0.06 12.97
N TYR A 442 -7.96 -1.15 13.51
CA TYR A 442 -7.11 -2.31 13.22
C TYR A 442 -7.56 -3.03 11.95
N ASP A 443 -8.84 -3.36 11.86
CA ASP A 443 -9.35 -4.24 10.80
C ASP A 443 -9.33 -3.60 9.41
N LYS A 444 -9.36 -2.26 9.31
CA LYS A 444 -9.21 -1.58 8.00
C LYS A 444 -7.83 -1.74 7.36
N HIS A 445 -6.88 -2.35 8.07
CA HIS A 445 -5.53 -2.67 7.57
C HIS A 445 -5.31 -4.16 7.31
N GLY A 446 -6.34 -4.99 7.49
CA GLY A 446 -6.29 -6.40 7.13
C GLY A 446 -6.36 -6.65 5.62
N LEU A 447 -6.18 -7.90 5.23
CA LEU A 447 -6.18 -8.32 3.82
C LEU A 447 -7.60 -8.28 3.24
N LEU A 448 -7.72 -7.90 1.96
CA LEU A 448 -9.00 -7.94 1.23
C LEU A 448 -9.04 -9.03 0.16
N GLN A 449 -7.87 -9.53 -0.28
CA GLN A 449 -7.74 -10.57 -1.32
C GLN A 449 -8.41 -10.21 -2.67
N LEU A 450 -8.39 -8.92 -3.04
CA LEU A 450 -9.02 -8.45 -4.28
C LEU A 450 -8.29 -9.00 -5.51
N ILE A 451 -9.01 -9.12 -6.62
CA ILE A 451 -8.46 -9.47 -7.93
C ILE A 451 -7.67 -8.29 -8.50
N LEU A 452 -6.54 -8.60 -9.13
CA LEU A 452 -5.71 -7.68 -9.91
C LEU A 452 -5.90 -8.05 -11.38
N TYR A 453 -6.25 -7.09 -12.22
CA TYR A 453 -6.70 -7.34 -13.59
C TYR A 453 -5.67 -6.87 -14.60
N GLU A 454 -5.57 -7.57 -15.74
CA GLU A 454 -4.66 -7.16 -16.80
C GLU A 454 -5.04 -5.80 -17.40
N ASP A 455 -6.34 -5.53 -17.57
CA ASP A 455 -6.84 -4.27 -18.12
C ASP A 455 -6.69 -3.06 -17.17
N GLY A 456 -6.37 -3.29 -15.90
CA GLY A 456 -6.16 -2.23 -14.92
C GLY A 456 -7.42 -1.77 -14.19
N HIS A 457 -8.50 -2.56 -14.17
CA HIS A 457 -9.70 -2.25 -13.36
C HIS A 457 -9.37 -1.93 -11.89
N GLU A 458 -8.28 -2.47 -11.34
CA GLU A 458 -7.82 -2.15 -10.00
C GLU A 458 -7.45 -0.68 -9.80
N GLU A 459 -7.01 0.01 -10.84
CA GLU A 459 -6.71 1.45 -10.77
C GLU A 459 -7.96 2.27 -10.45
N ILE A 460 -9.12 1.87 -10.97
CA ILE A 460 -10.40 2.59 -10.78
C ILE A 460 -10.77 2.59 -9.29
N ARG A 461 -10.65 1.45 -8.59
CA ARG A 461 -11.01 1.34 -7.17
C ARG A 461 -10.02 1.97 -6.19
N LYS A 462 -8.79 2.33 -6.63
CA LYS A 462 -7.73 2.83 -5.72
C LYS A 462 -8.17 4.05 -4.91
N LEU A 463 -8.90 4.98 -5.51
CA LEU A 463 -9.36 6.20 -4.83
C LEU A 463 -10.22 5.88 -3.60
N CYS A 464 -11.29 5.08 -3.78
CA CYS A 464 -12.15 4.67 -2.68
C CYS A 464 -11.40 3.80 -1.65
N ARG A 465 -10.59 2.84 -2.11
CA ARG A 465 -9.81 1.97 -1.22
C ARG A 465 -8.87 2.77 -0.30
N LYS A 466 -8.17 3.77 -0.85
CA LYS A 466 -7.33 4.71 -0.09
C LYS A 466 -8.18 5.50 0.91
N ARG A 467 -9.29 6.09 0.45
CA ARG A 467 -10.19 6.87 1.31
C ARG A 467 -10.63 6.10 2.54
N ILE A 468 -11.03 4.83 2.39
CA ILE A 468 -11.42 3.95 3.50
C ILE A 468 -10.21 3.60 4.39
N GLY A 469 -9.10 3.15 3.79
CA GLY A 469 -7.91 2.73 4.55
C GLY A 469 -7.26 3.86 5.36
N GLU A 470 -7.44 5.11 4.95
CA GLU A 470 -6.84 6.31 5.55
C GLU A 470 -7.79 7.08 6.47
N MET A 471 -9.04 6.61 6.65
CA MET A 471 -10.00 7.26 7.55
C MET A 471 -9.44 7.41 8.96
N ARG A 472 -9.66 8.59 9.55
CA ARG A 472 -9.30 8.91 10.93
C ARG A 472 -10.42 8.52 11.89
N GLN A 473 -10.07 8.36 13.16
CA GLN A 473 -11.02 7.98 14.20
C GLN A 473 -12.23 8.90 14.30
N ASN A 474 -12.01 10.22 14.25
CA ASN A 474 -13.09 11.20 14.32
C ASN A 474 -14.04 11.12 13.11
N GLU A 475 -13.52 10.84 11.91
CA GLU A 475 -14.32 10.59 10.71
C GLU A 475 -15.15 9.31 10.87
N ILE A 476 -14.53 8.23 11.36
CA ILE A 476 -15.21 6.96 11.64
C ILE A 476 -16.33 7.16 12.67
N ALA A 477 -16.03 7.78 13.81
CA ALA A 477 -16.97 8.03 14.90
C ALA A 477 -18.18 8.87 14.43
N SER A 478 -17.92 9.97 13.73
CA SER A 478 -18.96 10.86 13.19
C SER A 478 -19.90 10.13 12.21
N ARG A 479 -19.36 9.24 11.38
CA ARG A 479 -20.15 8.45 10.42
C ARG A 479 -20.93 7.33 11.12
N LEU A 480 -20.33 6.64 12.08
CA LEU A 480 -20.97 5.58 12.86
C LEU A 480 -22.17 6.08 13.68
N ALA A 481 -22.11 7.32 14.18
CA ALA A 481 -23.20 7.91 14.96
C ALA A 481 -24.58 7.84 14.25
N LYS A 482 -24.59 7.85 12.91
CA LYS A 482 -25.81 7.73 12.08
C LYS A 482 -26.49 6.37 12.19
N TYR A 483 -25.76 5.33 12.59
CA TYR A 483 -26.22 3.94 12.62
C TYR A 483 -26.55 3.44 14.03
N LEU A 484 -26.23 4.21 15.07
CA LEU A 484 -26.37 3.80 16.48
C LEU A 484 -27.76 3.31 16.85
N ALA A 485 -28.79 4.07 16.44
CA ALA A 485 -30.17 3.70 16.73
C ALA A 485 -30.50 2.28 16.21
N GLY A 486 -29.96 1.87 15.06
CA GLY A 486 -30.14 0.53 14.51
C GLY A 486 -29.26 -0.55 15.15
N LEU A 487 -28.12 -0.19 15.74
CA LEU A 487 -27.25 -1.12 16.46
C LEU A 487 -27.86 -1.51 17.81
N SER A 488 -28.33 -0.52 18.57
CA SER A 488 -28.83 -0.72 19.94
C SER A 488 -30.24 -1.32 20.01
N GLN A 489 -31.01 -1.28 18.91
CA GLN A 489 -32.39 -1.78 18.85
C GLN A 489 -32.55 -3.30 19.09
N LYS A 490 -31.53 -4.11 18.78
CA LYS A 490 -31.63 -5.58 18.84
C LYS A 490 -30.29 -6.20 19.23
N ALA A 491 -30.34 -7.17 20.15
CA ALA A 491 -29.18 -7.97 20.52
C ALA A 491 -28.57 -8.70 19.30
N PHE A 492 -27.25 -8.82 19.30
CA PHE A 492 -26.52 -9.50 18.22
C PHE A 492 -26.77 -11.01 18.26
N SER A 493 -27.07 -11.59 17.09
CA SER A 493 -27.37 -13.01 16.94
C SER A 493 -26.92 -13.59 15.60
N LEU A 494 -27.09 -14.90 15.41
CA LEU A 494 -26.77 -15.58 14.14
C LEU A 494 -27.44 -14.96 12.90
N GLN A 495 -28.57 -14.25 13.07
CA GLN A 495 -29.22 -13.54 11.96
C GLN A 495 -28.38 -12.38 11.43
N ASP A 496 -27.48 -11.83 12.25
CA ASP A 496 -26.55 -10.79 11.85
C ASP A 496 -25.34 -11.36 11.10
N LEU A 497 -25.20 -12.68 11.01
CA LEU A 497 -24.13 -13.37 10.28
C LEU A 497 -24.68 -14.10 9.04
N PRO A 498 -25.24 -13.40 8.04
CA PRO A 498 -25.74 -14.06 6.85
C PRO A 498 -24.64 -14.85 6.12
N PRO A 499 -25.01 -15.89 5.33
CA PRO A 499 -24.07 -16.59 4.47
C PRO A 499 -23.35 -15.63 3.50
N ALA A 500 -22.08 -15.89 3.20
CA ALA A 500 -21.27 -15.04 2.32
C ALA A 500 -21.91 -14.82 0.93
N ALA A 501 -22.61 -15.83 0.39
CA ALA A 501 -23.35 -15.73 -0.86
C ALA A 501 -24.48 -14.67 -0.80
N TYR A 502 -25.15 -14.53 0.34
CA TYR A 502 -26.17 -13.50 0.53
C TYR A 502 -25.56 -12.10 0.68
N VAL A 503 -24.45 -12.00 1.42
CA VAL A 503 -23.66 -10.75 1.51
C VAL A 503 -23.23 -10.27 0.12
N ARG A 504 -22.70 -11.19 -0.69
CA ARG A 504 -22.37 -10.93 -2.10
C ARG A 504 -23.56 -10.42 -2.90
N GLN A 505 -24.72 -11.08 -2.80
CA GLN A 505 -25.92 -10.65 -3.52
C GLN A 505 -26.34 -9.22 -3.16
N LEU A 506 -26.29 -8.85 -1.87
CA LEU A 506 -26.59 -7.48 -1.44
C LEU A 506 -25.56 -6.47 -1.97
N ALA A 507 -24.28 -6.85 -1.98
CA ALA A 507 -23.22 -6.00 -2.51
C ALA A 507 -23.38 -5.76 -4.03
N GLU A 508 -23.71 -6.80 -4.79
CA GLU A 508 -24.00 -6.72 -6.23
C GLU A 508 -25.23 -5.84 -6.51
N GLN A 509 -26.29 -5.91 -5.68
CA GLN A 509 -27.46 -5.05 -5.80
C GLN A 509 -27.10 -3.56 -5.62
N VAL A 510 -26.32 -3.23 -4.59
CA VAL A 510 -25.87 -1.85 -4.35
C VAL A 510 -24.95 -1.38 -5.47
N ALA A 511 -24.04 -2.23 -5.94
CA ALA A 511 -23.17 -1.92 -7.08
C ALA A 511 -23.97 -1.65 -8.35
N SER A 512 -25.05 -2.40 -8.60
CA SER A 512 -25.96 -2.20 -9.74
C SER A 512 -26.71 -0.87 -9.65
N ALA A 513 -27.19 -0.50 -8.46
CA ALA A 513 -27.80 0.81 -8.22
C ALA A 513 -26.80 1.96 -8.49
N GLY A 514 -25.57 1.84 -7.98
CA GLY A 514 -24.49 2.80 -8.24
C GLY A 514 -24.13 2.90 -9.73
N ALA A 515 -24.04 1.76 -10.43
CA ALA A 515 -23.77 1.72 -11.87
C ALA A 515 -24.88 2.37 -12.70
N THR A 516 -26.15 2.17 -12.30
CA THR A 516 -27.30 2.83 -12.93
C THR A 516 -27.21 4.34 -12.76
N ARG A 517 -26.91 4.80 -11.54
CA ARG A 517 -26.73 6.23 -11.25
C ARG A 517 -25.57 6.83 -12.05
N LEU A 518 -24.44 6.14 -12.11
CA LEU A 518 -23.27 6.56 -12.88
C LEU A 518 -23.62 6.74 -14.36
N LYS A 519 -24.33 5.77 -14.96
CA LYS A 519 -24.80 5.86 -16.35
C LYS A 519 -25.69 7.08 -16.58
N THR A 520 -26.60 7.38 -15.64
CA THR A 520 -27.43 8.59 -15.70
C THR A 520 -26.61 9.87 -15.66
N LEU A 521 -25.59 9.96 -14.78
CA LEU A 521 -24.72 11.12 -14.67
C LEU A 521 -23.88 11.33 -15.93
N GLN A 522 -23.31 10.27 -16.49
CA GLN A 522 -22.52 10.31 -17.72
C GLN A 522 -23.32 10.82 -18.94
N MET A 523 -24.64 10.68 -18.93
CA MET A 523 -25.51 11.19 -20.01
C MET A 523 -25.81 12.69 -19.89
N VAL A 524 -25.61 13.29 -18.71
CA VAL A 524 -26.11 14.64 -18.38
C VAL A 524 -24.99 15.60 -17.99
N GLN A 525 -23.86 15.09 -17.50
CA GLN A 525 -22.74 15.87 -16.97
C GLN A 525 -21.41 15.41 -17.60
N GLY A 526 -20.46 16.34 -17.68
CA GLY A 526 -19.05 16.00 -17.94
C GLY A 526 -18.42 15.30 -16.73
N GLU A 527 -17.26 14.67 -16.93
CA GLU A 527 -16.51 14.01 -15.87
C GLU A 527 -16.04 15.02 -14.80
N ASP A 528 -16.50 14.84 -13.56
CA ASP A 528 -16.09 15.61 -12.40
C ASP A 528 -15.60 14.70 -11.25
N ALA A 529 -15.14 15.31 -10.15
CA ALA A 529 -14.58 14.57 -9.03
C ALA A 529 -15.56 13.60 -8.36
N ASP A 530 -16.85 13.94 -8.36
CA ASP A 530 -17.92 13.12 -7.77
C ASP A 530 -18.20 11.90 -8.65
N MET A 531 -18.18 12.07 -9.97
CA MET A 531 -18.31 10.96 -10.91
C MET A 531 -17.12 9.98 -10.80
N VAL A 532 -15.89 10.50 -10.69
CA VAL A 532 -14.69 9.67 -10.48
C VAL A 532 -14.78 8.87 -9.17
N MET A 533 -15.25 9.49 -8.08
CA MET A 533 -15.45 8.79 -6.82
C MET A 533 -16.54 7.72 -6.93
N LEU A 534 -17.66 8.01 -7.59
CA LEU A 534 -18.73 7.04 -7.81
C LEU A 534 -18.26 5.85 -8.66
N MET A 535 -17.48 6.08 -9.72
CA MET A 535 -16.84 5.03 -10.51
C MET A 535 -15.97 4.14 -9.62
N SER A 536 -15.14 4.76 -8.77
CA SER A 536 -14.28 4.06 -7.82
C SER A 536 -15.07 3.19 -6.84
N LEU A 537 -16.16 3.72 -6.28
CA LEU A 537 -17.05 3.02 -5.35
C LEU A 537 -17.76 1.83 -6.02
N VAL A 538 -18.29 2.00 -7.23
CA VAL A 538 -18.96 0.93 -7.98
C VAL A 538 -18.00 -0.21 -8.27
N GLN A 539 -16.78 0.09 -8.73
CA GLN A 539 -15.75 -0.94 -8.96
C GLN A 539 -15.37 -1.63 -7.65
N MET A 540 -15.11 -0.88 -6.58
CA MET A 540 -14.76 -1.43 -5.27
C MET A 540 -15.86 -2.38 -4.75
N MET A 541 -17.13 -2.00 -4.88
CA MET A 541 -18.26 -2.83 -4.44
C MET A 541 -18.34 -4.16 -5.20
N ARG A 542 -18.09 -4.17 -6.52
CA ARG A 542 -18.05 -5.41 -7.32
C ARG A 542 -16.91 -6.32 -6.88
N ASP A 543 -15.73 -5.75 -6.67
CA ASP A 543 -14.54 -6.51 -6.28
C ASP A 543 -14.68 -7.08 -4.86
N LEU A 544 -15.28 -6.32 -3.93
CA LEU A 544 -15.59 -6.81 -2.58
C LEU A 544 -16.67 -7.91 -2.57
N ALA A 545 -17.66 -7.81 -3.47
CA ALA A 545 -18.70 -8.82 -3.62
C ALA A 545 -18.12 -10.17 -4.11
N GLU A 546 -17.10 -10.13 -4.97
CA GLU A 546 -16.32 -11.31 -5.35
C GLU A 546 -15.48 -11.81 -4.17
N ALA A 547 -14.75 -10.92 -3.51
CA ALA A 547 -13.79 -11.31 -2.48
C ALA A 547 -14.45 -11.95 -1.24
N ILE A 548 -15.64 -11.50 -0.83
CA ILE A 548 -16.29 -11.96 0.41
C ILE A 548 -16.64 -13.45 0.39
N VAL A 549 -16.84 -14.06 -0.79
CA VAL A 549 -17.12 -15.50 -0.93
C VAL A 549 -15.85 -16.34 -1.06
N ARG A 550 -14.69 -15.68 -1.20
CA ARG A 550 -13.41 -16.33 -1.49
C ARG A 550 -12.37 -16.10 -0.39
N CYS A 551 -12.79 -15.51 0.74
CA CYS A 551 -11.95 -15.30 1.91
C CYS A 551 -11.39 -16.63 2.42
N GLU A 552 -10.07 -16.70 2.55
CA GLU A 552 -9.34 -17.88 3.03
C GLU A 552 -9.10 -17.85 4.55
N ARG A 553 -9.20 -16.67 5.15
CA ARG A 553 -8.90 -16.42 6.57
C ARG A 553 -10.00 -15.56 7.19
N LEU A 554 -10.19 -15.71 8.50
CA LEU A 554 -11.24 -15.02 9.25
C LEU A 554 -11.03 -13.50 9.23
N GLU A 555 -9.78 -13.08 9.32
CA GLU A 555 -9.32 -11.70 9.29
C GLU A 555 -9.62 -11.04 7.95
N THR A 556 -9.45 -11.78 6.86
CA THR A 556 -9.82 -11.33 5.51
C THR A 556 -11.32 -11.10 5.43
N TYR A 557 -12.13 -12.01 6.00
CA TYR A 557 -13.58 -11.85 6.03
C TYR A 557 -14.03 -10.64 6.85
N ALA A 558 -13.43 -10.42 8.03
CA ALA A 558 -13.69 -9.24 8.85
C ALA A 558 -13.37 -7.94 8.10
N SER A 559 -12.20 -7.87 7.49
CA SER A 559 -11.73 -6.69 6.74
C SER A 559 -12.61 -6.43 5.52
N THR A 560 -12.98 -7.47 4.78
CA THR A 560 -13.86 -7.37 3.60
C THR A 560 -15.27 -6.92 4.00
N SER A 561 -15.80 -7.45 5.11
CA SER A 561 -17.09 -7.02 5.67
C SER A 561 -17.07 -5.55 6.10
N LEU A 562 -15.98 -5.10 6.72
CA LEU A 562 -15.78 -3.70 7.08
C LEU A 562 -15.74 -2.78 5.85
N TYR A 563 -14.98 -3.17 4.83
CA TYR A 563 -14.88 -2.41 3.58
C TYR A 563 -16.21 -2.37 2.81
N LEU A 564 -17.00 -3.45 2.84
CA LEU A 564 -18.36 -3.46 2.28
C LEU A 564 -19.24 -2.40 2.96
N PHE A 565 -19.25 -2.35 4.30
CA PHE A 565 -19.99 -1.30 5.03
C PHE A 565 -19.57 0.11 4.58
N TRP A 566 -18.26 0.39 4.59
CA TRP A 566 -17.77 1.72 4.26
C TRP A 566 -17.99 2.12 2.81
N ALA A 567 -17.83 1.19 1.88
CA ALA A 567 -18.09 1.45 0.48
C ALA A 567 -19.57 1.78 0.24
N VAL A 568 -20.51 1.10 0.93
CA VAL A 568 -21.93 1.47 0.85
C VAL A 568 -22.20 2.82 1.49
N ASP A 569 -21.67 3.12 2.68
CA ASP A 569 -21.87 4.43 3.33
C ASP A 569 -21.34 5.61 2.48
N TYR A 570 -20.19 5.45 1.80
CA TYR A 570 -19.71 6.44 0.84
C TYR A 570 -20.55 6.52 -0.44
N LEU A 571 -21.20 5.43 -0.85
CA LEU A 571 -22.02 5.38 -2.06
C LEU A 571 -23.42 5.96 -1.87
N VAL A 572 -24.01 5.82 -0.67
CA VAL A 572 -25.38 6.28 -0.33
C VAL A 572 -25.65 7.74 -0.73
N PRO A 573 -24.75 8.73 -0.48
CA PRO A 573 -24.96 10.12 -0.89
C PRO A 573 -25.18 10.34 -2.38
N PHE A 574 -24.67 9.44 -3.24
CA PHE A 574 -24.81 9.56 -4.70
C PHE A 574 -26.15 9.01 -5.22
N LEU A 575 -26.84 8.18 -4.43
CA LEU A 575 -28.10 7.53 -4.81
C LEU A 575 -29.32 8.41 -4.53
N GLN A 576 -30.43 8.08 -5.20
CA GLN A 576 -31.71 8.78 -5.09
C GLN A 576 -32.84 7.84 -4.65
N ASP A 577 -33.86 8.42 -4.01
CA ASP A 577 -35.14 7.78 -3.67
C ASP A 577 -35.03 6.37 -3.05
N ALA A 578 -35.76 5.41 -3.60
CA ALA A 578 -35.81 4.03 -3.11
C ALA A 578 -34.44 3.34 -3.09
N SER A 579 -33.56 3.64 -4.06
CA SER A 579 -32.21 3.08 -4.10
C SER A 579 -31.35 3.56 -2.93
N LYS A 580 -31.51 4.82 -2.54
CA LYS A 580 -30.83 5.41 -1.37
C LYS A 580 -31.30 4.76 -0.07
N GLU A 581 -32.61 4.60 0.09
CA GLU A 581 -33.20 3.96 1.27
C GLU A 581 -32.73 2.49 1.37
N GLN A 582 -32.78 1.75 0.26
CA GLN A 582 -32.35 0.36 0.21
C GLN A 582 -30.86 0.21 0.51
N ALA A 583 -29.99 1.03 -0.09
CA ALA A 583 -28.57 1.01 0.21
C ALA A 583 -28.27 1.35 1.68
N SER A 584 -29.02 2.27 2.29
CA SER A 584 -28.88 2.60 3.71
C SER A 584 -29.24 1.40 4.61
N LYS A 585 -30.28 0.63 4.25
CA LYS A 585 -30.62 -0.63 4.93
C LYS A 585 -29.51 -1.68 4.77
N VAL A 586 -28.94 -1.82 3.57
CA VAL A 586 -27.82 -2.72 3.32
C VAL A 586 -26.57 -2.32 4.11
N ALA A 587 -26.28 -1.02 4.24
CA ALA A 587 -25.18 -0.54 5.07
C ALA A 587 -25.34 -0.99 6.54
N ALA A 588 -26.55 -0.88 7.09
CA ALA A 588 -26.83 -1.35 8.45
C ALA A 588 -26.65 -2.88 8.59
N ILE A 589 -27.03 -3.66 7.57
CA ILE A 589 -26.79 -5.12 7.54
C ILE A 589 -25.28 -5.41 7.53
N PHE A 590 -24.49 -4.74 6.69
CA PHE A 590 -23.05 -4.95 6.63
C PHE A 590 -22.34 -4.53 7.91
N LEU A 591 -22.76 -3.43 8.54
CA LEU A 591 -22.23 -3.02 9.84
C LEU A 591 -22.53 -4.05 10.92
N ARG A 592 -23.76 -4.55 10.99
CA ARG A 592 -24.13 -5.61 11.94
C ARG A 592 -23.42 -6.93 11.64
N ASN A 593 -23.18 -7.26 10.38
CA ASN A 593 -22.37 -8.43 9.99
C ASN A 593 -20.93 -8.31 10.45
N TYR A 594 -20.30 -7.15 10.25
CA TYR A 594 -18.95 -6.91 10.75
C TYR A 594 -18.89 -7.02 12.28
N ILE A 595 -19.75 -6.29 13.01
CA ILE A 595 -19.75 -6.31 14.49
C ILE A 595 -20.11 -7.71 15.01
N GLY A 596 -21.12 -8.37 14.45
CA GLY A 596 -21.49 -9.72 14.83
C GLY A 596 -20.35 -10.72 14.63
N PHE A 597 -19.58 -10.57 13.56
CA PHE A 597 -18.42 -11.42 13.29
C PHE A 597 -17.28 -11.13 14.27
N LEU A 598 -17.05 -9.86 14.63
CA LEU A 598 -16.12 -9.50 15.69
C LEU A 598 -16.49 -10.11 17.04
N LEU A 599 -17.75 -9.99 17.46
CA LEU A 599 -18.21 -10.56 18.72
C LEU A 599 -18.05 -12.08 18.76
N LEU A 600 -18.18 -12.76 17.62
CA LEU A 600 -17.90 -14.19 17.50
C LEU A 600 -16.41 -14.50 17.66
N LEU A 601 -15.52 -13.70 17.06
CA LEU A 601 -14.08 -13.83 17.24
C LEU A 601 -13.65 -13.57 18.68
N GLU A 602 -14.20 -12.53 19.32
CA GLU A 602 -13.94 -12.20 20.73
C GLU A 602 -14.37 -13.35 21.65
N ALA A 603 -15.53 -13.96 21.40
CA ALA A 603 -16.01 -15.11 22.18
C ALA A 603 -15.07 -16.33 22.06
N GLU A 604 -14.52 -16.60 20.89
CA GLU A 604 -13.56 -17.70 20.70
C GLU A 604 -12.19 -17.40 21.31
N HIS A 605 -11.72 -16.16 21.18
CA HIS A 605 -10.49 -15.70 21.82
C HIS A 605 -10.57 -15.83 23.34
N ASN A 606 -11.64 -15.33 23.95
CA ASN A 606 -11.87 -15.42 25.40
C ASN A 606 -12.01 -16.86 25.90
N ALA A 607 -12.62 -17.75 25.12
CA ALA A 607 -12.71 -19.16 25.46
C ALA A 607 -11.34 -19.84 25.45
N THR A 608 -10.47 -19.47 24.52
CA THR A 608 -9.11 -20.01 24.39
C THR A 608 -8.23 -19.54 25.54
N ILE A 609 -8.23 -18.24 25.87
CA ILE A 609 -7.44 -17.69 26.98
C ILE A 609 -7.88 -18.24 28.33
N ARG A 610 -9.18 -18.42 28.59
CA ARG A 610 -9.69 -18.97 29.86
C ARG A 610 -9.44 -20.47 30.02
N SER A 611 -8.98 -21.15 28.96
CA SER A 611 -8.65 -22.58 28.96
C SER A 611 -7.15 -22.87 29.04
N ALA A 612 -6.31 -21.84 28.88
CA ALA A 612 -4.86 -21.85 29.11
C ALA A 612 -4.54 -21.32 30.51
#